data_AF-A0A3M2L5I3-F1
#
_entry.id   AF-A0A3M2L5I3-F1
#
_cell.length_a   1.000
_cell.length_b   1.000
_cell.length_c   1.000
_cell.angle_alpha   90.00
_cell.angle_beta   90.00
_cell.angle_gamma   90.00
#
_symmetry.space_group_name_H-M   'P 1'
#
loop_
_entity.id
_entity.type
_entity.pdbx_description
1 polymer ?
#
loop_
_entity_poly.entity_id
_entity_poly.type
_entity_poly.pdbx_seq_one_letter_code
_entity_poly.pdbx_strand_id
1 'polypeptide(L)'
;MHHNARADPGGHTGVAGIVEQAVAVLRTDPARAELLLRQALSRGAGLPATDLARLSSLVVTAVAARGGPDRELADAALAAALRWEAISPPDAAHHRALAARILHRQGQHAAAADLFATVLPARDLPYRPPEIALLHEQYGWSLRALGRYTDAAGQFEAGAGLVADGAEYRELHADLSADARTARLFTTGGPSTMNPR
;
A
#
# COMPACT_ATOMS: atom_id res chain seq x y z
N MET A 1 -14.86 46.60 -40.01
CA MET A 1 -14.60 45.16 -39.85
C MET A 1 -13.74 44.97 -38.60
N HIS A 2 -14.35 44.75 -37.44
CA HIS A 2 -13.63 44.38 -36.22
C HIS A 2 -13.89 42.89 -35.98
N HIS A 3 -12.92 42.06 -36.36
CA HIS A 3 -12.91 40.63 -36.05
C HIS A 3 -12.36 40.48 -34.63
N ASN A 4 -13.25 40.58 -33.64
CA ASN A 4 -12.87 40.33 -32.25
C ASN A 4 -12.86 38.82 -32.05
N ALA A 5 -11.68 38.31 -31.70
CA ALA A 5 -11.39 36.90 -31.50
C ALA A 5 -12.37 36.30 -30.50
N ARG A 6 -13.12 35.28 -30.95
CA ARG A 6 -13.85 34.39 -30.05
C ARG A 6 -12.83 33.73 -29.12
N ALA A 7 -13.00 33.93 -27.81
CA ALA A 7 -12.39 33.10 -26.80
C ALA A 7 -12.71 31.63 -27.13
N ASP A 8 -11.68 30.79 -27.21
CA ASP A 8 -11.83 29.35 -27.36
C ASP A 8 -12.40 28.79 -26.04
N PRO A 9 -13.60 28.17 -26.03
CA PRO A 9 -14.15 27.54 -24.83
C PRO A 9 -13.53 26.15 -24.55
N GLY A 10 -12.47 25.74 -25.25
CA GLY A 10 -11.87 24.40 -25.20
C GLY A 10 -10.84 24.09 -24.10
N GLY A 11 -10.78 24.86 -23.01
CA GLY A 11 -9.69 24.82 -22.01
C GLY A 11 -9.50 23.53 -21.19
N HIS A 12 -10.32 22.49 -21.35
CA HIS A 12 -10.28 21.29 -20.49
C HIS A 12 -10.17 19.94 -21.24
N THR A 13 -9.88 19.96 -22.55
CA THR A 13 -9.84 18.72 -23.35
C THR A 13 -8.51 17.97 -23.30
N GLY A 14 -7.42 18.65 -22.90
CA GLY A 14 -6.09 18.05 -22.75
C GLY A 14 -5.92 17.30 -21.42
N VAL A 15 -4.93 16.40 -21.35
CA VAL A 15 -4.67 15.59 -20.14
C VAL A 15 -4.47 16.48 -18.91
N ALA A 16 -3.73 17.59 -19.03
CA ALA A 16 -3.52 18.53 -17.92
C ALA A 16 -4.82 19.12 -17.37
N GLY A 17 -5.75 19.54 -18.24
CA GLY A 17 -7.03 20.10 -17.82
C GLY A 17 -7.94 19.07 -17.12
N ILE A 18 -7.92 17.82 -17.58
CA ILE A 18 -8.64 16.72 -16.93
C ILE A 18 -8.10 16.46 -15.52
N VAL A 19 -6.77 16.50 -15.37
CA VAL A 19 -6.10 16.28 -14.09
C VAL A 19 -6.40 17.41 -13.11
N GLU A 20 -6.35 18.67 -13.57
CA GLU A 20 -6.74 19.83 -12.78
C GLU A 20 -8.19 19.71 -12.28
N GLN A 21 -9.11 19.35 -13.18
CA GLN A 21 -10.51 19.12 -12.81
C GLN A 21 -10.66 17.98 -11.79
N ALA A 22 -9.90 16.89 -11.96
CA ALA A 22 -9.95 15.76 -11.04
C ALA A 22 -9.46 16.15 -9.64
N VAL A 23 -8.35 16.89 -9.55
CA VAL A 23 -7.80 17.38 -8.28
C VAL A 23 -8.78 18.33 -7.60
N ALA A 24 -9.43 19.22 -8.35
CA ALA A 24 -10.42 20.17 -7.82
C ALA A 24 -11.61 19.48 -7.14
N VAL A 25 -12.06 18.34 -7.67
CA VAL A 25 -13.20 17.59 -7.11
C VAL A 25 -12.78 16.46 -6.16
N LEU A 26 -11.49 16.16 -6.00
CA LEU A 26 -10.99 15.00 -5.24
C LEU A 26 -11.56 14.89 -3.82
N ARG A 27 -11.70 16.04 -3.13
CA ARG A 27 -12.21 16.09 -1.76
C ARG A 27 -13.73 15.99 -1.67
N THR A 28 -14.46 16.47 -2.68
CA THR A 28 -15.92 16.61 -2.63
C THR A 28 -16.65 15.52 -3.41
N ASP A 29 -16.03 14.99 -4.46
CA ASP A 29 -16.52 13.89 -5.28
C ASP A 29 -15.33 13.00 -5.74
N PRO A 30 -14.82 12.14 -4.83
CA PRO A 30 -13.69 11.26 -5.12
C PRO A 30 -14.01 10.24 -6.22
N ALA A 31 -15.27 9.85 -6.39
CA ALA A 31 -15.68 8.96 -7.47
C ALA A 31 -15.53 9.64 -8.84
N ARG A 32 -15.95 10.89 -8.95
CA ARG A 32 -15.73 11.67 -10.17
C ARG A 32 -14.24 11.93 -10.42
N ALA A 33 -13.48 12.24 -9.38
CA ALA A 33 -12.03 12.42 -9.49
C ALA A 33 -11.34 11.17 -10.04
N GLU A 34 -11.70 9.99 -9.52
CA GLU A 34 -11.17 8.71 -10.00
C GLU A 34 -11.43 8.50 -11.50
N LEU A 35 -12.68 8.72 -11.95
CA LEU A 35 -13.05 8.59 -13.35
C LEU A 35 -12.23 9.51 -14.26
N LEU A 36 -12.07 10.77 -13.84
CA LEU A 36 -11.26 11.75 -14.59
C LEU A 36 -9.78 11.36 -14.63
N LEU A 37 -9.21 10.88 -13.52
CA LEU A 37 -7.81 10.44 -13.46
C LEU A 37 -7.55 9.19 -14.32
N ARG A 38 -8.47 8.20 -14.31
CA ARG A 38 -8.38 7.04 -15.19
C ARG A 38 -8.52 7.45 -16.67
N GLN A 39 -9.38 8.43 -16.96
CA GLN A 39 -9.50 9.01 -18.29
C GLN A 39 -8.20 9.71 -18.72
N ALA A 40 -7.58 10.50 -17.83
CA ALA A 40 -6.29 11.12 -18.06
C ALA A 40 -5.20 10.07 -18.35
N LEU A 41 -5.15 8.98 -17.58
CA LEU A 41 -4.23 7.86 -17.81
C LEU A 41 -4.43 7.20 -19.18
N SER A 42 -5.68 6.98 -19.60
CA SER A 42 -5.99 6.39 -20.92
C SER A 42 -5.56 7.27 -22.10
N ARG A 43 -5.56 8.59 -21.90
CA ARG A 43 -5.16 9.59 -22.91
C ARG A 43 -3.69 9.99 -22.81
N GLY A 44 -3.00 9.61 -21.73
CA GLY A 44 -1.62 9.98 -21.44
C GLY A 44 -0.57 9.30 -22.32
N ALA A 45 -0.92 8.83 -23.51
CA ALA A 45 0.04 8.30 -24.46
C ALA A 45 1.07 9.39 -24.80
N GLY A 46 2.36 9.08 -24.60
CA GLY A 46 3.46 10.02 -24.82
C GLY A 46 3.80 10.94 -23.64
N LEU A 47 3.11 10.83 -22.50
CA LEU A 47 3.54 11.52 -21.28
C LEU A 47 4.84 10.94 -20.72
N PRO A 48 5.67 11.75 -20.05
CA PRO A 48 6.81 11.26 -19.28
C PRO A 48 6.40 10.18 -18.27
N ALA A 49 7.26 9.19 -18.06
CA ALA A 49 7.01 8.10 -17.11
C ALA A 49 6.70 8.62 -15.69
N THR A 50 7.38 9.69 -15.27
CA THR A 50 7.16 10.35 -13.97
C THR A 50 5.75 10.92 -13.85
N ASP A 51 5.21 11.53 -14.90
CA ASP A 51 3.85 12.09 -14.87
C ASP A 51 2.81 10.98 -14.83
N LEU A 52 3.04 9.91 -15.60
CA LEU A 52 2.25 8.69 -15.55
C LEU A 52 2.24 8.01 -14.16
N ALA A 53 3.37 8.05 -13.45
CA ALA A 53 3.50 7.51 -12.09
C ALA A 53 2.76 8.40 -11.07
N ARG A 54 2.92 9.72 -11.15
CA ARG A 54 2.17 10.70 -10.33
C ARG A 54 0.66 10.58 -10.51
N LEU A 55 0.19 10.45 -11.75
CA LEU A 55 -1.23 10.22 -12.03
C LEU A 55 -1.76 8.94 -11.39
N SER A 56 -0.95 7.88 -11.38
CA SER A 56 -1.35 6.62 -10.75
C SER A 56 -1.42 6.74 -9.23
N SER A 57 -0.51 7.48 -8.60
CA SER A 57 -0.63 7.84 -7.19
C SER A 57 -1.92 8.62 -6.89
N LEU A 58 -2.33 9.55 -7.76
CA LEU A 58 -3.60 10.27 -7.58
C LEU A 58 -4.82 9.35 -7.71
N VAL A 59 -4.78 8.34 -8.59
CA VAL A 59 -5.83 7.32 -8.65
C VAL A 59 -5.94 6.57 -7.32
N VAL A 60 -4.82 6.15 -6.73
CA VAL A 60 -4.80 5.51 -5.41
C VAL A 60 -5.49 6.40 -4.37
N THR A 61 -5.16 7.69 -4.33
CA THR A 61 -5.79 8.66 -3.43
C THR A 61 -7.30 8.76 -3.65
N ALA A 62 -7.75 8.82 -4.91
CA ALA A 62 -9.17 8.93 -5.24
C ALA A 62 -9.96 7.66 -4.86
N VAL A 63 -9.41 6.48 -5.15
CA VAL A 63 -10.02 5.18 -4.79
C VAL A 63 -10.13 5.05 -3.27
N ALA A 64 -9.07 5.42 -2.53
CA ALA A 64 -9.07 5.41 -1.08
C ALA A 64 -10.12 6.37 -0.49
N ALA A 65 -10.20 7.60 -1.01
CA ALA A 65 -11.13 8.61 -0.54
C ALA A 65 -12.60 8.27 -0.84
N ARG A 66 -12.88 7.53 -1.92
CA ARG A 66 -14.23 7.06 -2.26
C ARG A 66 -14.75 6.00 -1.29
N GLY A 67 -13.87 5.22 -0.64
CA GLY A 67 -14.28 4.11 0.22
C GLY A 67 -14.83 2.91 -0.55
N GLY A 68 -14.25 2.61 -1.71
CA GLY A 68 -14.61 1.45 -2.55
C GLY A 68 -14.11 0.10 -1.99
N PRO A 69 -14.31 -1.01 -2.73
CA PRO A 69 -13.82 -2.32 -2.33
C PRO A 69 -12.30 -2.31 -2.16
N ASP A 70 -11.81 -2.87 -1.05
CA ASP A 70 -10.38 -2.95 -0.74
C ASP A 70 -9.57 -3.58 -1.90
N ARG A 71 -10.14 -4.51 -2.67
CA ARG A 71 -9.46 -5.13 -3.82
C ARG A 71 -9.08 -4.10 -4.89
N GLU A 72 -9.97 -3.17 -5.18
CA GLU A 72 -9.72 -2.14 -6.18
C GLU A 72 -8.62 -1.18 -5.73
N LEU A 73 -8.55 -0.89 -4.43
CA LEU A 73 -7.48 -0.08 -3.86
C LEU A 73 -6.12 -0.81 -3.92
N ALA A 74 -6.09 -2.11 -3.63
CA ALA A 74 -4.89 -2.92 -3.76
C ALA A 74 -4.39 -2.96 -5.23
N ASP A 75 -5.28 -3.18 -6.19
CA ASP A 75 -4.96 -3.19 -7.62
C ASP A 75 -4.42 -1.83 -8.09
N ALA A 76 -5.05 -0.72 -7.65
CA ALA A 76 -4.58 0.63 -7.96
C ALA A 76 -3.19 0.91 -7.36
N ALA A 77 -2.93 0.48 -6.13
CA ALA A 77 -1.64 0.64 -5.47
C ALA A 77 -0.55 -0.18 -6.18
N LEU A 78 -0.81 -1.42 -6.58
CA LEU A 78 0.15 -2.21 -7.36
C LEU A 78 0.45 -1.58 -8.73
N ALA A 79 -0.57 -1.04 -9.41
CA ALA A 79 -0.37 -0.33 -10.67
C ALA A 79 0.48 0.94 -10.49
N ALA A 80 0.30 1.67 -9.39
CA ALA A 80 1.16 2.81 -9.05
C ALA A 80 2.59 2.37 -8.73
N ALA A 81 2.77 1.31 -7.95
CA ALA A 81 4.09 0.77 -7.62
C ALA A 81 4.92 0.40 -8.85
N LEU A 82 4.31 -0.30 -9.81
CA LEU A 82 4.96 -0.69 -11.07
C LEU A 82 5.48 0.52 -11.86
N ARG A 83 4.76 1.64 -11.82
CA ARG A 83 5.17 2.86 -12.54
C ARG A 83 6.28 3.61 -11.84
N TRP A 84 6.37 3.50 -10.52
CA TRP A 84 7.46 4.10 -9.73
C TRP A 84 8.73 3.24 -9.72
N GLU A 85 8.67 1.95 -10.06
CA GLU A 85 9.77 0.99 -9.87
C GLU A 85 11.11 1.45 -10.47
N ALA A 86 11.10 1.99 -11.69
CA ALA A 86 12.31 2.48 -12.36
C ALA A 86 12.62 3.96 -12.10
N ILE A 87 11.79 4.66 -11.31
CA ILE A 87 11.85 6.11 -11.11
C ILE A 87 12.22 6.44 -9.67
N SER A 88 11.54 5.84 -8.70
CA SER A 88 11.68 6.07 -7.27
C SER A 88 11.39 4.77 -6.52
N PRO A 89 12.43 4.00 -6.15
CA PRO A 89 12.27 2.81 -5.33
C PRO A 89 11.49 3.04 -4.02
N PRO A 90 11.68 4.16 -3.28
CA PRO A 90 10.88 4.46 -2.09
C PRO A 90 9.38 4.62 -2.37
N ASP A 91 8.99 5.32 -3.45
CA ASP A 91 7.58 5.46 -3.82
C ASP A 91 6.96 4.14 -4.27
N ALA A 92 7.74 3.34 -5.01
CA ALA A 92 7.31 1.99 -5.39
C ALA A 92 7.09 1.10 -4.15
N ALA A 93 8.01 1.16 -3.18
CA ALA A 93 7.90 0.43 -1.93
C ALA A 93 6.71 0.90 -1.07
N HIS A 94 6.45 2.21 -1.02
CA HIS A 94 5.27 2.78 -0.34
C HIS A 94 3.97 2.19 -0.89
N HIS A 95 3.80 2.19 -2.22
CA HIS A 95 2.60 1.67 -2.86
C HIS A 95 2.46 0.15 -2.72
N ARG A 96 3.57 -0.60 -2.76
CA ARG A 96 3.55 -2.05 -2.45
C ARG A 96 3.17 -2.33 -0.99
N ALA A 97 3.69 -1.54 -0.05
CA ALA A 97 3.34 -1.67 1.36
C ALA A 97 1.85 -1.41 1.57
N LEU A 98 1.28 -0.39 0.91
CA LEU A 98 -0.15 -0.11 0.94
C LEU A 98 -0.96 -1.31 0.43
N ALA A 99 -0.61 -1.86 -0.73
CA ALA A 99 -1.27 -3.05 -1.29
C ALA A 99 -1.18 -4.25 -0.33
N ALA A 100 -0.02 -4.53 0.24
CA ALA A 100 0.19 -5.62 1.19
C ALA A 100 -0.72 -5.51 2.43
N ARG A 101 -0.83 -4.30 3.00
CA ARG A 101 -1.72 -4.03 4.15
C ARG A 101 -3.18 -4.24 3.82
N ILE A 102 -3.60 -3.85 2.61
CA ILE A 102 -4.99 -4.03 2.18
C ILE A 102 -5.30 -5.53 2.03
N LEU A 103 -4.45 -6.27 1.33
CA LEU A 103 -4.60 -7.71 1.14
C LEU A 103 -4.58 -8.47 2.47
N HIS A 104 -3.74 -8.03 3.41
CA HIS A 104 -3.71 -8.56 4.78
C HIS A 104 -5.07 -8.40 5.47
N ARG A 105 -5.67 -7.20 5.46
CA ARG A 105 -7.00 -6.94 6.06
C ARG A 105 -8.12 -7.75 5.39
N GLN A 106 -7.96 -8.07 4.12
CA GLN A 106 -8.90 -8.94 3.39
C GLN A 106 -8.69 -10.44 3.65
N GLY A 107 -7.72 -10.83 4.49
CA GLY A 107 -7.39 -12.23 4.74
C GLY A 107 -6.65 -12.91 3.58
N GLN A 108 -6.20 -12.16 2.57
CA GLN A 108 -5.41 -12.68 1.46
C GLN A 108 -3.94 -12.83 1.87
N HIS A 109 -3.70 -13.67 2.89
CA HIS A 109 -2.43 -13.76 3.61
C HIS A 109 -1.25 -14.20 2.73
N ALA A 110 -1.47 -15.06 1.72
CA ALA A 110 -0.43 -15.46 0.77
C ALA A 110 0.09 -14.26 -0.04
N ALA A 111 -0.83 -13.55 -0.72
CA ALA A 111 -0.46 -12.38 -1.53
C ALA A 111 0.12 -11.24 -0.68
N ALA A 112 -0.42 -11.02 0.52
CA ALA A 112 0.13 -10.04 1.45
C ALA A 112 1.56 -10.39 1.88
N ALA A 113 1.81 -11.66 2.23
CA ALA A 113 3.14 -12.14 2.62
C ALA A 113 4.17 -11.97 1.49
N ASP A 114 3.81 -12.30 0.25
CA ASP A 114 4.69 -12.12 -0.91
C ASP A 114 5.07 -10.65 -1.10
N LEU A 115 4.12 -9.73 -0.99
CA LEU A 115 4.41 -8.30 -1.10
C LEU A 115 5.26 -7.79 0.06
N PHE A 116 4.95 -8.15 1.31
CA PHE A 116 5.77 -7.76 2.46
C PHE A 116 7.21 -8.24 2.34
N ALA A 117 7.43 -9.46 1.81
CA ALA A 117 8.76 -9.99 1.55
C ALA A 117 9.57 -9.16 0.52
N THR A 118 8.89 -8.43 -0.38
CA THR A 118 9.57 -7.50 -1.31
C THR A 118 9.82 -6.11 -0.71
N VAL A 119 8.98 -5.69 0.23
CA VAL A 119 8.99 -4.33 0.79
C VAL A 119 9.98 -4.20 1.96
N LEU A 120 9.92 -5.11 2.93
CA LEU A 120 10.66 -4.99 4.19
C LEU A 120 12.20 -5.08 4.05
N PRO A 121 12.77 -5.75 3.04
CA PRO A 121 14.22 -5.67 2.80
C PRO A 121 14.70 -4.33 2.23
N ALA A 122 13.80 -3.44 1.78
CA ALA A 122 14.19 -2.16 1.21
C ALA A 122 14.80 -1.25 2.29
N ARG A 123 16.00 -0.73 2.02
CA ARG A 123 16.75 0.10 2.98
C ARG A 123 16.14 1.49 3.18
N ASP A 124 15.45 2.00 2.17
CA ASP A 124 14.98 3.40 2.12
C ASP A 124 13.46 3.47 2.18
N LEU A 125 12.83 2.67 3.05
CA LEU A 125 11.39 2.78 3.28
C LEU A 125 11.05 4.17 3.84
N PRO A 126 10.05 4.89 3.27
CA PRO A 126 9.71 6.25 3.67
C PRO A 126 8.86 6.29 4.96
N TYR A 127 9.15 5.41 5.92
CA TYR A 127 8.38 5.21 7.13
C TYR A 127 9.30 5.29 8.35
N ARG A 128 8.77 5.77 9.48
CA ARG A 128 9.49 5.77 10.74
C ARG A 128 9.53 4.37 11.35
N PRO A 129 10.47 4.07 12.26
CA PRO A 129 10.58 2.76 12.90
C PRO A 129 9.26 2.14 13.43
N PRO A 130 8.37 2.87 14.15
CA PRO A 130 7.10 2.28 14.60
C PRO A 130 6.15 1.91 13.46
N GLU A 131 6.17 2.65 12.35
CA GLU A 131 5.34 2.33 11.18
C GLU A 131 5.86 1.08 10.47
N ILE A 132 7.19 0.91 10.39
CA ILE A 132 7.82 -0.31 9.87
C ILE A 132 7.55 -1.50 10.81
N ALA A 133 7.55 -1.30 12.13
CA ALA A 133 7.19 -2.34 13.09
C ALA A 133 5.77 -2.88 12.87
N LEU A 134 4.80 -2.01 12.57
CA LEU A 134 3.43 -2.42 12.21
C LEU A 134 3.39 -3.19 10.88
N LEU A 135 4.28 -2.92 9.92
CA LEU A 135 4.38 -3.73 8.70
C LEU A 135 4.90 -5.13 9.00
N HIS A 136 5.93 -5.24 9.85
CA HIS A 136 6.42 -6.52 10.36
C HIS A 136 5.34 -7.30 11.10
N GLU A 137 4.53 -6.63 11.92
CA GLU A 137 3.38 -7.23 12.60
C GLU A 137 2.41 -7.89 11.60
N GLN A 138 1.92 -7.12 10.62
CA GLN A 138 0.98 -7.60 9.60
C GLN A 138 1.57 -8.73 8.75
N TYR A 139 2.87 -8.69 8.49
CA TYR A 139 3.56 -9.77 7.80
C TYR A 139 3.64 -11.03 8.67
N GLY A 140 4.03 -10.90 9.94
CA GLY A 140 4.06 -11.99 10.92
C GLY A 140 2.70 -12.67 11.06
N TRP A 141 1.62 -11.89 11.17
CA TRP A 141 0.26 -12.42 11.19
C TRP A 141 -0.12 -13.18 9.92
N SER A 142 0.25 -12.65 8.76
CA SER A 142 -0.02 -13.31 7.48
C SER A 142 0.76 -14.63 7.35
N LEU A 143 2.03 -14.66 7.77
CA LEU A 143 2.83 -15.89 7.81
C LEU A 143 2.26 -16.92 8.78
N ARG A 144 1.80 -16.49 9.96
CA ARG A 144 1.16 -17.36 10.94
C ARG A 144 -0.12 -17.99 10.40
N ALA A 145 -0.94 -17.22 9.68
CA ALA A 145 -2.14 -17.73 9.02
C ALA A 145 -1.83 -18.78 7.94
N LEU A 146 -0.64 -18.72 7.33
CA LEU A 146 -0.13 -19.71 6.37
C LEU A 146 0.60 -20.89 7.05
N GLY A 147 0.61 -20.96 8.38
CA GLY A 147 1.33 -21.99 9.14
C GLY A 147 2.86 -21.84 9.15
N ARG A 148 3.39 -20.72 8.66
CA ARG A 148 4.83 -20.41 8.62
C ARG A 148 5.28 -19.78 9.95
N TYR A 149 5.15 -20.54 11.03
CA TYR A 149 5.33 -20.03 12.39
C TYR A 149 6.76 -19.54 12.69
N THR A 150 7.79 -20.19 12.16
CA THR A 150 9.20 -19.77 12.35
C THR A 150 9.45 -18.40 11.71
N ASP A 151 9.00 -18.22 10.47
CA ASP A 151 9.14 -16.95 9.77
C ASP A 151 8.32 -15.85 10.45
N ALA A 152 7.12 -16.19 10.92
CA ALA A 152 6.26 -15.26 11.65
C ALA A 152 6.93 -14.74 12.92
N ALA A 153 7.54 -15.63 13.73
CA ALA A 153 8.29 -15.24 14.92
C ALA A 153 9.41 -14.25 14.59
N GLY A 154 10.19 -14.53 13.54
CA GLY A 154 11.24 -13.64 13.08
C GLY A 154 10.73 -12.25 12.67
N GLN A 155 9.55 -12.15 12.04
CA GLN A 155 8.96 -10.86 11.71
C GLN A 155 8.51 -10.08 12.95
N PHE A 156 7.84 -10.74 13.90
CA PHE A 156 7.45 -10.08 15.15
C PHE A 156 8.66 -9.57 15.94
N GLU A 157 9.76 -10.33 15.99
CA GLU A 157 11.01 -9.93 16.62
C GLU A 157 11.66 -8.73 15.93
N ALA A 158 11.71 -8.75 14.59
CA ALA A 158 12.23 -7.62 13.82
C ALA A 158 11.42 -6.34 14.10
N GLY A 159 10.10 -6.44 14.14
CA GLY A 159 9.22 -5.33 14.52
C GLY A 159 9.48 -4.84 15.94
N ALA A 160 9.57 -5.75 16.91
CA ALA A 160 9.81 -5.42 18.31
C ALA A 160 11.16 -4.68 18.50
N GLY A 161 12.20 -5.09 17.77
CA GLY A 161 13.51 -4.46 17.80
C GLY A 161 13.51 -3.00 17.33
N LEU A 162 12.67 -2.66 16.35
CA LEU A 162 12.56 -1.28 15.83
C LEU A 162 12.00 -0.28 16.84
N VAL A 163 11.29 -0.75 17.85
CA VAL A 163 10.60 0.07 18.85
C VAL A 163 11.07 -0.17 20.28
N ALA A 164 12.13 -0.96 20.47
CA ALA A 164 12.60 -1.39 21.79
C ALA A 164 13.03 -0.22 22.69
N ASP A 165 13.62 0.83 22.12
CA ASP A 165 14.14 1.98 22.87
C ASP A 165 13.10 3.10 23.09
N GLY A 166 11.92 3.00 22.46
CA GLY A 166 10.88 4.03 22.51
C GLY A 166 9.92 3.82 23.68
N ALA A 167 9.98 4.70 24.69
CA ALA A 167 9.10 4.62 25.85
C ALA A 167 7.61 4.75 25.49
N GLU A 168 7.30 5.48 24.41
CA GLU A 168 5.96 5.64 23.87
C GLU A 168 5.44 4.40 23.11
N TYR A 169 6.32 3.46 22.75
CA TYR A 169 5.97 2.25 21.99
C TYR A 169 6.08 0.97 22.84
N ARG A 170 6.13 1.10 24.18
CA ARG A 170 6.24 -0.03 25.11
C ARG A 170 5.15 -1.08 24.91
N GLU A 171 3.91 -0.65 24.63
CA GLU A 171 2.79 -1.56 24.35
C GLU A 171 3.03 -2.35 23.05
N LEU A 172 3.33 -1.65 21.95
CA LEU A 172 3.64 -2.29 20.67
C LEU A 172 4.83 -3.26 20.78
N HIS A 173 5.90 -2.90 21.50
CA HIS A 173 7.03 -3.79 21.74
C HIS A 173 6.61 -5.05 22.51
N ALA A 174 5.76 -4.90 23.54
CA ALA A 174 5.28 -6.01 24.36
C ALA A 174 4.38 -6.96 23.56
N ASP A 175 3.47 -6.42 22.76
CA ASP A 175 2.56 -7.20 21.91
C ASP A 175 3.35 -8.02 20.89
N LEU A 176 4.25 -7.38 20.14
CA LEU A 176 5.13 -8.06 19.18
C LEU A 176 6.00 -9.14 19.84
N SER A 177 6.54 -8.86 21.01
CA SER A 177 7.32 -9.84 21.77
C SER A 177 6.47 -11.02 22.25
N ALA A 178 5.20 -10.80 22.58
CA ALA A 178 4.26 -11.85 22.95
C ALA A 178 3.86 -12.70 21.73
N ASP A 179 3.64 -12.09 20.58
CA ASP A 179 3.32 -12.78 19.34
C ASP A 179 4.48 -13.63 18.83
N ALA A 180 5.71 -13.10 18.92
CA ALA A 180 6.93 -13.86 18.63
C ALA A 180 7.02 -15.13 19.49
N ARG A 181 6.83 -15.01 20.82
CA ARG A 181 6.82 -16.17 21.73
C ARG A 181 5.73 -17.16 21.35
N THR A 182 4.53 -16.67 21.08
CA THR A 182 3.38 -17.51 20.73
C THR A 182 3.65 -18.30 19.45
N ALA A 183 4.16 -17.64 18.40
CA ALA A 183 4.52 -18.29 17.14
C ALA A 183 5.58 -19.41 17.35
N ARG A 184 6.60 -19.17 18.19
CA ARG A 184 7.61 -20.21 18.52
C ARG A 184 7.04 -21.42 19.26
N LEU A 185 5.96 -21.29 20.02
CA LEU A 185 5.33 -22.46 20.65
C LEU A 185 4.76 -23.42 19.60
N PHE A 186 4.21 -22.89 18.50
CA PHE A 186 3.70 -23.69 17.39
C PHE A 186 4.80 -24.29 16.50
N THR A 187 6.03 -23.75 16.54
CA THR A 187 7.18 -24.40 15.87
C THR A 187 7.68 -25.62 16.62
N THR A 188 7.57 -25.62 17.95
CA THR A 188 8.10 -26.69 18.82
C THR A 188 7.06 -27.77 19.11
N GLY A 189 5.77 -27.45 18.97
CA GLY A 189 4.66 -28.40 19.02
C GLY A 189 4.36 -29.02 17.65
N GLY A 190 5.13 -30.01 17.22
CA GLY A 190 4.70 -30.96 16.17
C GLY A 190 3.39 -31.67 16.57
N PRO A 191 2.67 -32.33 15.64
CA PRO A 191 1.27 -32.72 15.83
C PRO A 191 1.11 -33.72 16.98
N SER A 192 0.78 -33.20 18.17
CA SER A 192 0.18 -33.99 19.23
C SER A 192 -1.22 -34.36 18.77
N THR A 193 -1.31 -35.57 18.22
CA THR A 193 -2.53 -36.34 17.98
C THR A 193 -3.55 -36.13 19.11
N MET A 194 -4.49 -35.22 18.88
CA MET A 194 -5.67 -35.10 19.72
C MET A 194 -6.63 -36.20 19.27
N ASN A 195 -6.51 -37.36 19.90
CA ASN A 195 -7.40 -38.49 19.70
C ASN A 195 -8.77 -38.14 20.32
N PRO A 196 -9.89 -38.16 19.57
CA PRO A 196 -11.20 -37.94 20.17
C PRO A 196 -11.61 -39.19 20.95
N ARG A 197 -12.09 -38.98 22.19
CA ARG A 197 -12.87 -39.97 22.92
C ARG A 197 -14.33 -39.90 22.49
#